data_AF-A0A8J5BH11-F1
#
_entry.id   AF-A0A8J5BH11-F1
#
_cell.length_a   1.000
_cell.length_b   1.000
_cell.length_c   1.000
_cell.angle_alpha   90.00
_cell.angle_beta   90.00
_cell.angle_gamma   90.00
#
_symmetry.space_group_name_H-M   'P 1'
#
loop_
_entity.id
_entity.type
_entity.pdbx_description
1 polymer ?
#
loop_
_entity_poly.entity_id
_entity_poly.type
_entity_poly.pdbx_seq_one_letter_code
_entity_poly.pdbx_strand_id
1 'polypeptide(L)'
;MLSRRLFSTTAALRVPFSGPIDMGAISDYSSKLTPASSPEDVVSALHAANELEQTYAASGLDLQVHEVRELIDNVLDIPEKPSLDMLRKTVCTSKNYSPWFGSRAMEVWQSKNPDTPIPRAIAMGPLRKALWETDFPRAFQVIDLSGGSPQHIRAVKQKMLKYAGVWGLFGLGVSGVGQGLMAADLLFGVAPATFHILWWAYFANVSIFSVISTAGRFCGNGEVVKWMQGTFYSHYFTHADQMKMAARVVEIDRLMPENQGEISEEVLDALIDRKMAPVTTHDEKMMQLYWAESGEGFEWVEPEQDPAEILWRRHLREREIQKLK
;
A
#
# COMPACT_ATOMS: atom_id res chain seq x y z
N MET A 1 -22.81 29.38 -7.17
CA MET A 1 -23.00 30.40 -6.12
C MET A 1 -23.74 29.78 -4.93
N LEU A 2 -23.17 29.91 -3.74
CA LEU A 2 -23.76 29.76 -2.40
C LEU A 2 -24.52 28.45 -2.04
N SER A 3 -23.90 27.63 -1.19
CA SER A 3 -24.40 27.55 0.20
C SER A 3 -23.31 27.07 1.16
N ARG A 4 -22.73 28.04 1.88
CA ARG A 4 -22.10 27.84 3.19
C ARG A 4 -23.21 27.52 4.19
N ARG A 5 -23.16 26.36 4.84
CA ARG A 5 -23.79 26.09 6.13
C ARG A 5 -22.76 25.31 6.96
N LEU A 6 -22.09 25.98 7.89
CA LEU A 6 -22.48 26.08 9.30
C LEU A 6 -22.64 24.69 9.94
N PHE A 7 -21.53 24.16 10.45
CA PHE A 7 -21.57 23.29 11.62
C PHE A 7 -20.82 23.98 12.75
N SER A 8 -21.63 24.53 13.64
CA SER A 8 -21.32 25.05 14.97
C SER A 8 -20.63 23.98 15.80
N THR A 9 -19.48 24.35 16.37
CA THR A 9 -19.08 24.11 17.76
C THR A 9 -19.94 23.14 18.57
N THR A 10 -19.38 21.98 18.92
CA THR A 10 -19.39 21.37 20.27
C THR A 10 -18.71 20.00 20.20
N ALA A 11 -17.41 19.99 20.46
CA ALA A 11 -16.71 18.87 21.10
C ALA A 11 -15.42 19.44 21.65
N ALA A 12 -15.48 19.89 22.90
CA ALA A 12 -14.34 20.24 23.71
C ALA A 12 -13.44 18.99 23.85
N LEU A 13 -12.53 18.79 22.89
CA LEU A 13 -11.28 18.13 23.16
C LEU A 13 -10.45 19.14 23.96
N ARG A 14 -10.05 18.76 25.17
CA ARG A 14 -9.10 19.54 25.98
C ARG A 14 -7.83 19.73 25.14
N VAL A 15 -7.69 20.89 24.50
CA VAL A 15 -6.45 21.31 23.85
C VAL A 15 -5.61 21.97 24.94
N PRO A 16 -4.38 21.50 25.24
CA PRO A 16 -3.50 22.17 26.20
C PRO A 16 -2.89 23.48 25.65
N PHE A 17 -3.40 23.99 24.53
CA PHE A 17 -2.98 25.22 23.88
C PHE A 17 -4.19 26.14 23.72
N SER A 18 -4.34 27.11 24.63
CA SER A 18 -5.45 28.07 24.66
C SER A 18 -5.04 29.49 24.25
N GLY A 19 -3.83 29.65 23.70
CA GLY A 19 -3.27 30.93 23.26
C GLY A 19 -3.30 31.12 21.74
N PRO A 20 -2.95 32.32 21.23
CA PRO A 20 -2.73 32.52 19.80
C PRO A 20 -1.65 31.55 19.30
N ILE A 21 -1.90 30.92 18.15
CA ILE A 21 -0.94 30.02 17.50
C ILE A 21 0.13 30.91 16.86
N ASP A 22 1.24 31.10 17.56
CA ASP A 22 2.40 31.87 17.12
C ASP A 22 3.68 31.08 17.43
N MET A 23 4.71 31.28 16.62
CA MET A 23 6.03 30.65 16.74
C MET A 23 6.59 30.70 18.16
N GLY A 24 6.52 31.87 18.79
CA GLY A 24 7.02 32.08 20.16
C GLY A 24 6.26 31.26 21.21
N ALA A 25 4.93 31.11 21.05
CA ALA A 25 4.13 30.33 21.98
C ALA A 25 4.43 28.83 21.86
N ILE A 26 4.69 28.35 20.64
CA ILE A 26 5.01 26.94 20.40
C ILE A 26 6.44 26.63 20.86
N SER A 27 7.41 27.54 20.66
CA SER A 27 8.79 27.37 21.15
C SER A 27 8.88 27.41 22.68
N ASP A 28 8.10 28.29 23.32
CA ASP A 28 7.97 28.33 24.79
C ASP A 28 7.31 27.08 25.37
N TYR A 29 6.43 26.43 24.59
CA TYR A 29 5.81 25.17 24.99
C TYR A 29 6.75 23.98 24.73
N SER A 30 7.45 23.96 23.60
CA SER A 30 8.39 22.88 23.26
C SER A 30 9.59 22.86 24.20
N SER A 31 10.09 24.02 24.65
CA SER A 31 11.15 24.10 25.66
C SER A 31 10.77 23.55 27.04
N LYS A 32 9.47 23.44 27.33
CA LYS A 32 8.95 22.81 28.57
C LYS A 32 8.76 21.30 28.43
N LEU A 33 8.80 20.77 27.22
CA LEU A 33 8.72 19.34 26.98
C LEU A 33 10.05 18.68 27.38
N THR A 34 9.94 17.61 28.15
CA THR A 34 11.06 16.78 28.58
C THR A 34 10.81 15.34 28.09
N PRO A 35 11.83 14.46 28.09
CA PRO A 35 11.63 13.05 27.76
C PRO A 35 10.58 12.34 28.65
N ALA A 36 10.29 12.89 29.84
CA ALA A 36 9.28 12.41 30.78
C ALA A 36 7.88 13.03 30.56
N SER A 37 7.72 13.96 29.61
CA SER A 37 6.43 14.58 29.30
C SER A 37 5.41 13.57 28.80
N SER A 38 4.13 13.85 29.04
CA SER A 38 3.08 12.91 28.65
C SER A 38 3.01 12.81 27.11
N PRO A 39 2.66 11.63 26.55
CA PRO A 39 2.47 11.49 25.11
C PRO A 39 1.41 12.43 24.53
N GLU A 40 0.45 12.85 25.35
CA GLU A 40 -0.64 13.76 24.95
C GLU A 40 -0.15 15.20 24.79
N ASP A 41 0.78 15.64 25.63
CA ASP A 41 1.40 16.98 25.53
C ASP A 41 2.26 17.07 24.25
N VAL A 42 3.03 16.02 23.96
CA VAL A 42 3.84 15.93 22.73
C VAL A 42 2.95 15.92 21.49
N VAL A 43 1.89 15.12 21.48
CA VAL A 43 0.92 15.08 20.37
C VAL A 43 0.26 16.45 20.17
N SER A 44 -0.08 17.13 21.26
CA SER A 44 -0.70 18.45 21.19
C SER A 44 0.25 19.52 20.65
N ALA A 45 1.52 19.51 21.07
CA ALA A 45 2.56 20.38 20.51
C ALA A 45 2.72 20.16 19.01
N LEU A 46 2.79 18.90 18.59
CA LEU A 46 2.95 18.53 17.18
C LEU A 46 1.74 18.97 16.34
N HIS A 47 0.52 18.82 16.86
CA HIS A 47 -0.69 19.30 16.17
C HIS A 47 -0.69 20.81 16.01
N ALA A 48 -0.33 21.55 17.07
CA ALA A 48 -0.23 23.01 17.01
C ALA A 48 0.85 23.49 16.03
N ALA A 49 2.03 22.85 16.03
CA ALA A 49 3.12 23.18 15.12
C ALA A 49 2.73 22.89 13.66
N ASN A 50 2.06 21.77 13.40
CA ASN A 50 1.59 21.43 12.06
C ASN A 50 0.44 22.34 11.57
N GLU A 51 -0.46 22.79 12.46
CA GLU A 51 -1.47 23.81 12.11
C GLU A 51 -0.81 25.16 11.74
N LEU A 52 0.26 25.51 12.45
CA LEU A 52 1.05 26.70 12.13
C LEU A 52 1.80 26.56 10.79
N GLU A 53 2.42 25.41 10.52
CA GLU A 53 3.07 25.11 9.23
C GLU A 53 2.09 25.33 8.06
N GLN A 54 0.87 24.79 8.17
CA GLN A 54 -0.17 24.94 7.16
C GLN A 54 -0.57 26.40 6.96
N THR A 55 -0.68 27.17 8.06
CA THR A 55 -1.06 28.58 8.02
C THR A 55 -0.01 29.44 7.32
N TYR A 56 1.27 29.17 7.59
CA TYR A 56 2.38 29.86 6.91
C TYR A 56 2.55 29.42 5.46
N ALA A 57 2.38 28.14 5.16
CA ALA A 57 2.41 27.63 3.79
C ALA A 57 1.29 28.25 2.94
N ALA A 58 0.07 28.35 3.49
CA ALA A 58 -1.05 29.01 2.82
C ALA A 58 -0.84 30.53 2.62
N SER A 59 0.00 31.14 3.45
CA SER A 59 0.36 32.56 3.37
C SER A 59 1.58 32.82 2.48
N GLY A 60 2.23 31.78 1.94
CA GLY A 60 3.44 31.91 1.11
C GLY A 60 4.69 32.34 1.87
N LEU A 61 4.76 32.05 3.17
CA LEU A 61 5.86 32.47 4.06
C LEU A 61 6.89 31.34 4.24
N ASP A 62 7.64 31.04 3.18
CA ASP A 62 8.52 29.86 3.11
C ASP A 62 9.60 29.79 4.21
N LEU A 63 10.17 30.94 4.59
CA LEU A 63 11.16 31.02 5.68
C LEU A 63 10.58 30.54 7.01
N GLN A 64 9.36 30.98 7.34
CA GLN A 64 8.69 30.62 8.59
C GLN A 64 8.22 29.16 8.57
N VAL A 65 7.87 28.62 7.40
CA VAL A 65 7.61 27.19 7.23
C VAL A 65 8.85 26.38 7.61
N HIS A 66 10.05 26.79 7.18
CA HIS A 66 11.29 26.11 7.53
C HIS A 66 11.54 26.12 9.05
N GLU A 67 11.38 27.28 9.68
CA GLU A 67 11.56 27.40 11.14
C GLU A 67 10.57 26.53 11.93
N VAL A 68 9.31 26.45 11.49
CA VAL A 68 8.31 25.55 12.10
C VAL A 68 8.69 24.08 11.90
N ARG A 69 9.24 23.71 10.74
CA ARG A 69 9.71 22.34 10.48
C ARG A 69 10.88 21.94 11.38
N GLU A 70 11.82 22.85 11.61
CA GLU A 70 12.90 22.63 12.60
C GLU A 70 12.32 22.45 14.01
N LEU A 71 11.31 23.24 14.38
CA LEU A 71 10.63 23.07 15.66
C LEU A 71 9.94 21.70 15.75
N ILE A 72 9.27 21.25 14.70
CA ILE A 72 8.64 19.92 14.62
C ILE A 72 9.69 18.83 14.82
N ASP A 73 10.83 18.93 14.14
CA ASP A 73 11.93 17.97 14.29
C ASP A 73 12.44 17.93 15.74
N ASN A 74 12.64 19.10 16.35
CA ASN A 74 13.03 19.20 17.75
C ASN A 74 12.02 18.52 18.68
N VAL A 75 10.72 18.69 18.45
CA VAL A 75 9.64 18.07 19.27
C VAL A 75 9.55 16.56 19.04
N LEU A 76 9.71 16.10 17.80
CA LEU A 76 9.74 14.67 17.47
C LEU A 76 10.97 13.97 18.08
N ASP A 77 12.05 14.70 18.28
CA ASP A 77 13.30 14.17 18.86
C ASP A 77 13.26 13.98 20.38
N ILE A 78 12.35 14.67 21.10
CA ILE A 78 12.21 14.59 22.57
C ILE A 78 11.96 13.17 23.11
N PRO A 79 10.95 12.40 22.64
CA PRO A 79 10.67 11.09 23.21
C PRO A 79 11.72 10.06 22.77
N GLU A 80 12.43 9.43 23.71
CA GLU A 80 13.43 8.38 23.38
C GLU A 80 12.80 7.19 22.64
N LYS A 81 11.58 6.78 23.03
CA LYS A 81 10.84 5.69 22.38
C LYS A 81 9.36 6.04 22.20
N PRO A 82 8.97 6.67 21.08
CA PRO A 82 7.59 7.08 20.85
C PRO A 82 6.68 5.85 20.70
N SER A 83 5.55 5.87 21.40
CA SER A 83 4.58 4.78 21.34
C SER A 83 3.85 4.75 19.99
N LEU A 84 3.36 3.57 19.60
CA LEU A 84 2.56 3.44 18.39
C LEU A 84 1.25 4.24 18.46
N ASP A 85 0.66 4.35 19.65
CA ASP A 85 -0.53 5.17 19.88
C ASP A 85 -0.24 6.66 19.69
N MET A 86 0.94 7.13 20.09
CA MET A 86 1.40 8.48 19.83
C MET A 86 1.47 8.75 18.32
N LEU A 87 2.14 7.88 17.54
CA LEU A 87 2.20 8.00 16.09
C LEU A 87 0.81 7.96 15.45
N ARG A 88 -0.07 7.06 15.91
CA ARG A 88 -1.45 6.99 15.43
C ARG A 88 -2.19 8.29 15.71
N LYS A 89 -2.05 8.86 16.90
CA LYS A 89 -2.68 10.13 17.25
C LYS A 89 -2.12 11.27 16.42
N THR A 90 -0.80 11.44 16.32
CA THR A 90 -0.20 12.52 15.52
C THR A 90 -0.65 12.48 14.07
N VAL A 91 -0.61 11.29 13.45
CA VAL A 91 -0.85 11.13 12.02
C VAL A 91 -2.32 10.97 11.66
N CYS A 92 -3.13 10.27 12.47
CA CYS A 92 -4.52 9.99 12.12
C CYS A 92 -5.54 10.96 12.72
N THR A 93 -5.19 11.70 13.78
CA THR A 93 -6.13 12.65 14.42
C THR A 93 -5.93 14.10 13.99
N SER A 94 -4.80 14.42 13.36
CA SER A 94 -4.63 15.74 12.75
C SER A 94 -5.62 15.87 11.60
N LYS A 95 -6.52 16.86 11.67
CA LYS A 95 -7.46 17.16 10.59
C LYS A 95 -6.75 17.67 9.35
N ASN A 96 -5.71 18.46 9.55
CA ASN A 96 -5.00 19.18 8.50
C ASN A 96 -3.51 19.02 8.77
N TYR A 97 -2.85 18.01 8.19
CA TYR A 97 -1.40 17.92 8.23
C TYR A 97 -0.76 17.89 6.86
N SER A 98 0.43 18.48 6.80
CA SER A 98 1.31 18.51 5.63
C SER A 98 1.76 17.09 5.25
N PRO A 99 1.81 16.71 3.96
CA PRO A 99 2.39 15.42 3.53
C PRO A 99 3.80 15.21 4.09
N TRP A 100 4.59 16.29 4.16
CA TRP A 100 5.93 16.31 4.76
C TRP A 100 5.90 15.90 6.24
N PHE A 101 5.00 16.49 7.03
CA PHE A 101 4.86 16.18 8.46
C PHE A 101 4.56 14.69 8.68
N GLY A 102 3.67 14.13 7.86
CA GLY A 102 3.29 12.72 7.94
C GLY A 102 4.46 11.77 7.66
N SER A 103 5.22 12.01 6.59
CA SER A 103 6.36 11.15 6.27
C SER A 103 7.51 11.33 7.26
N ARG A 104 7.75 12.56 7.73
CA ARG A 104 8.78 12.86 8.74
C ARG A 104 8.48 12.21 10.09
N ALA A 105 7.25 12.29 10.57
CA ALA A 105 6.84 11.64 11.82
C ALA A 105 7.02 10.11 11.75
N MET A 106 6.74 9.50 10.60
CA MET A 106 6.96 8.07 10.37
C MET A 106 8.47 7.73 10.36
N GLU A 107 9.29 8.55 9.73
CA GLU A 107 10.74 8.38 9.66
C GLU A 107 11.39 8.43 11.06
N VAL A 108 11.08 9.46 11.85
CA VAL A 108 11.59 9.60 13.23
C VAL A 108 11.07 8.48 14.12
N TRP A 109 9.83 8.05 13.95
CA TRP A 109 9.31 6.91 14.70
C TRP A 109 10.06 5.62 14.37
N GLN A 110 10.36 5.40 13.09
CA GLN A 110 11.04 4.20 12.60
C GLN A 110 12.51 4.14 13.02
N SER A 111 13.21 5.29 13.03
CA SER A 111 14.60 5.37 13.52
C SER A 111 14.70 5.01 15.00
N LYS A 112 13.70 5.42 15.81
CA LYS A 112 13.62 5.13 17.25
C LYS A 112 13.06 3.75 17.58
N ASN A 113 12.30 3.13 16.68
CA ASN A 113 11.71 1.79 16.87
C ASN A 113 12.12 0.82 15.76
N PRO A 114 13.38 0.34 15.74
CA PRO A 114 13.89 -0.50 14.66
C PRO A 114 13.22 -1.88 14.54
N ASP A 115 12.55 -2.34 15.60
CA ASP A 115 12.02 -3.71 15.69
C ASP A 115 10.52 -3.81 15.35
N THR A 116 9.80 -2.69 15.37
CA THR A 116 8.35 -2.70 15.25
C THR A 116 7.92 -2.11 13.91
N PRO A 117 7.29 -2.87 13.01
CA PRO A 117 6.85 -2.32 11.73
C PRO A 117 5.65 -1.38 11.90
N ILE A 118 5.60 -0.32 11.10
CA ILE A 118 4.44 0.57 11.04
C ILE A 118 3.25 -0.21 10.43
N PRO A 119 2.11 -0.30 11.14
CA PRO A 119 0.90 -0.90 10.59
C PRO A 119 0.39 -0.12 9.38
N ARG A 120 -0.02 -0.86 8.33
CA ARG A 120 -0.64 -0.29 7.13
C ARG A 120 -1.76 0.70 7.44
N ALA A 121 -2.61 0.42 8.44
CA ALA A 121 -3.71 1.29 8.81
C ALA A 121 -3.27 2.72 9.19
N ILE A 122 -2.09 2.87 9.79
CA ILE A 122 -1.54 4.18 10.18
C ILE A 122 -0.90 4.85 8.95
N ALA A 123 -0.11 4.11 8.17
CA ALA A 123 0.54 4.62 6.96
C ALA A 123 -0.44 5.06 5.85
N MET A 124 -1.65 4.50 5.81
CA MET A 124 -2.68 4.92 4.87
C MET A 124 -3.15 6.37 5.11
N GLY A 125 -2.99 6.92 6.32
CA GLY A 125 -3.32 8.32 6.60
C GLY A 125 -2.46 9.27 5.76
N PRO A 126 -1.12 9.28 5.96
CA PRO A 126 -0.21 10.16 5.23
C PRO A 126 -0.24 9.89 3.74
N LEU A 127 -0.35 8.61 3.36
CA LEU A 127 -0.44 8.23 1.95
C LEU A 127 -1.65 8.88 1.28
N ARG A 128 -2.84 8.81 1.86
CA ARG A 128 -4.03 9.46 1.29
C ARG A 128 -3.87 10.97 1.17
N LYS A 129 -3.19 11.59 2.14
CA LYS A 129 -2.97 13.02 2.15
C LYS A 129 -1.97 13.45 1.07
N ALA A 130 -0.86 12.75 0.94
CA ALA A 130 0.11 12.96 -0.14
C ALA A 130 -0.54 12.78 -1.52
N LEU A 131 -1.37 11.74 -1.67
CA LEU A 131 -2.13 11.49 -2.90
C LEU A 131 -3.16 12.59 -3.20
N TRP A 132 -3.81 13.15 -2.17
CA TRP A 132 -4.75 14.25 -2.32
C TRP A 132 -4.07 15.54 -2.78
N GLU A 133 -2.84 15.78 -2.32
CA GLU A 133 -2.03 16.93 -2.70
C GLU A 133 -1.15 16.67 -3.92
N THR A 134 -1.28 15.51 -4.57
CA THR A 134 -0.50 15.11 -5.76
C THR A 134 1.02 15.12 -5.54
N ASP A 135 1.47 14.95 -4.30
CA ASP A 135 2.89 14.84 -3.94
C ASP A 135 3.32 13.36 -3.98
N PHE A 136 3.64 12.87 -5.18
CA PHE A 136 4.05 11.49 -5.38
C PHE A 136 5.39 11.13 -4.73
N PRO A 137 6.44 11.99 -4.75
CA PRO A 137 7.67 11.69 -4.05
C PRO A 137 7.46 11.37 -2.57
N ARG A 138 6.61 12.16 -1.87
CA ARG A 138 6.27 11.87 -0.47
C ARG A 138 5.35 10.66 -0.32
N ALA A 139 4.43 10.44 -1.26
CA ALA A 139 3.62 9.23 -1.27
C ALA A 139 4.51 7.96 -1.31
N PHE A 140 5.52 7.94 -2.18
CA PHE A 140 6.50 6.85 -2.26
C PHE A 140 7.37 6.74 -1.01
N GLN A 141 7.77 7.87 -0.40
CA GLN A 141 8.46 7.86 0.89
C GLN A 141 7.62 7.17 1.98
N VAL A 142 6.32 7.46 2.07
CA VAL A 142 5.40 6.80 3.01
C VAL A 142 5.29 5.30 2.74
N ILE A 143 5.29 4.90 1.47
CA ILE A 143 5.27 3.49 1.05
C ILE A 143 6.53 2.76 1.56
N ASP A 144 7.71 3.37 1.41
CA ASP A 144 8.97 2.76 1.82
C ASP A 144 9.13 2.70 3.35
N LEU A 145 8.63 3.71 4.06
CA LEU A 145 8.61 3.72 5.54
C LEU A 145 7.61 2.70 6.11
N SER A 146 6.63 2.25 5.33
CA SER A 146 5.60 1.31 5.77
C SER A 146 5.76 -0.08 5.15
N GLY A 147 5.04 -0.37 4.05
CA GLY A 147 5.00 -1.68 3.40
C GLY A 147 6.32 -2.08 2.74
N GLY A 148 7.13 -1.11 2.32
CA GLY A 148 8.47 -1.31 1.78
C GLY A 148 9.57 -1.41 2.85
N SER A 149 9.25 -1.20 4.13
CA SER A 149 10.27 -1.09 5.16
C SER A 149 10.96 -2.42 5.44
N PRO A 150 12.28 -2.43 5.73
CA PRO A 150 13.00 -3.65 6.10
C PRO A 150 12.37 -4.37 7.30
N GLN A 151 11.77 -3.61 8.22
CA GLN A 151 11.12 -4.10 9.43
C GLN A 151 9.82 -4.84 9.08
N HIS A 152 9.00 -4.25 8.21
CA HIS A 152 7.78 -4.88 7.72
C HIS A 152 8.11 -6.18 6.97
N ILE A 153 9.09 -6.14 6.07
CA ILE A 153 9.53 -7.31 5.30
C ILE A 153 10.01 -8.42 6.25
N ARG A 154 10.81 -8.09 7.28
CA ARG A 154 11.24 -9.07 8.30
C ARG A 154 10.05 -9.65 9.05
N ALA A 155 9.09 -8.82 9.47
CA ALA A 155 7.90 -9.28 10.18
C ALA A 155 7.02 -10.20 9.31
N VAL A 156 6.88 -9.91 8.01
CA VAL A 156 6.16 -10.77 7.05
C VAL A 156 6.91 -12.09 6.86
N LYS A 157 8.24 -12.06 6.66
CA LYS A 157 9.06 -13.28 6.55
C LYS A 157 8.96 -14.16 7.79
N GLN A 158 9.00 -13.57 8.99
CA GLN A 158 8.82 -14.31 10.24
C GLN A 158 7.43 -14.92 10.36
N LYS A 159 6.38 -14.20 9.96
CA LYS A 159 5.02 -14.75 9.91
C LYS A 159 4.95 -15.92 8.93
N MET A 160 5.52 -15.78 7.74
CA MET A 160 5.57 -16.86 6.75
C MET A 160 6.34 -18.08 7.27
N LEU A 161 7.47 -17.88 7.95
CA LEU A 161 8.24 -18.97 8.54
C LEU A 161 7.46 -19.67 9.65
N LYS A 162 6.75 -18.92 10.51
CA LYS A 162 5.85 -19.48 11.53
C LYS A 162 4.73 -20.29 10.90
N TYR A 163 4.09 -19.76 9.86
CA TYR A 163 3.06 -20.49 9.11
C TYR A 163 3.63 -21.76 8.48
N ALA A 164 4.77 -21.67 7.81
CA ALA A 164 5.44 -22.83 7.22
C ALA A 164 5.83 -23.87 8.28
N GLY A 165 6.28 -23.43 9.46
CA GLY A 165 6.60 -24.31 10.59
C GLY A 165 5.37 -25.01 11.18
N VAL A 166 4.27 -24.26 11.40
CA VAL A 166 2.99 -24.83 11.85
C VAL A 166 2.45 -25.81 10.81
N TRP A 167 2.52 -25.49 9.53
CA TRP A 167 2.11 -26.37 8.44
C TRP A 167 3.02 -27.59 8.29
N GLY A 168 4.33 -27.42 8.44
CA GLY A 168 5.30 -28.52 8.42
C GLY A 168 5.07 -29.49 9.58
N LEU A 169 4.80 -28.97 10.78
CA LEU A 169 4.43 -29.77 11.95
C LEU A 169 3.08 -30.46 11.78
N PHE A 170 2.09 -29.80 11.17
CA PHE A 170 0.82 -30.42 10.84
C PHE A 170 0.99 -31.56 9.82
N GLY A 171 1.75 -31.35 8.74
CA GLY A 171 2.05 -32.37 7.75
C GLY A 171 2.80 -33.58 8.34
N LEU A 172 3.79 -33.33 9.20
CA LEU A 172 4.50 -34.38 9.92
C LEU A 172 3.59 -35.12 10.90
N GLY A 173 2.72 -34.41 11.62
CA GLY A 173 1.74 -35.00 12.53
C GLY A 173 0.76 -35.93 11.81
N VAL A 174 0.24 -35.51 10.65
CA VAL A 174 -0.62 -36.35 9.81
C VAL A 174 0.12 -37.59 9.30
N SER A 175 1.40 -37.44 8.89
CA SER A 175 2.20 -38.59 8.46
C SER A 175 2.54 -39.56 9.60
N GLY A 176 2.86 -39.06 10.80
CA GLY A 176 3.21 -39.87 11.96
C GLY A 176 2.02 -40.60 12.57
N VAL A 177 0.87 -39.91 12.67
CA VAL A 177 -0.41 -40.53 13.06
C VAL A 177 -0.86 -41.53 12.00
N GLY A 178 -0.65 -41.23 10.71
CA GLY A 178 -0.93 -42.15 9.61
C GLY A 178 -0.08 -43.42 9.65
N GLN A 179 1.22 -43.32 9.91
CA GLN A 179 2.09 -44.49 10.08
C GLN A 179 1.72 -45.30 11.33
N GLY A 180 1.43 -44.64 12.46
CA GLY A 180 0.99 -45.31 13.68
C GLY A 180 -0.35 -46.03 13.53
N LEU A 181 -1.31 -45.41 12.83
CA LEU A 181 -2.61 -45.99 12.52
C LEU A 181 -2.52 -47.13 11.50
N MET A 182 -1.68 -47.02 10.46
CA MET A 182 -1.45 -48.13 9.52
C MET A 182 -0.73 -49.31 10.19
N ALA A 183 0.23 -49.05 11.08
CA ALA A 183 0.87 -50.09 11.88
C ALA A 183 -0.12 -50.76 12.84
N ALA A 184 -1.03 -49.99 13.44
CA ALA A 184 -2.10 -50.51 14.30
C ALA A 184 -3.18 -51.27 13.51
N ASP A 185 -3.52 -50.84 12.29
CA ASP A 185 -4.46 -51.55 11.41
C ASP A 185 -3.88 -52.90 10.96
N LEU A 186 -2.57 -52.94 10.66
CA LEU A 186 -1.84 -54.16 10.33
C LEU A 186 -1.74 -55.16 11.51
N LEU A 187 -1.67 -54.64 12.75
CA LEU A 187 -1.52 -55.45 13.96
C LEU A 187 -2.86 -55.87 14.60
N PHE A 188 -3.92 -55.06 14.45
CA PHE A 188 -5.18 -55.23 15.18
C PHE A 188 -6.43 -55.31 14.28
N GLY A 189 -6.30 -55.17 12.95
CA GLY A 189 -7.40 -55.36 12.00
C GLY A 189 -8.53 -54.32 12.12
N VAL A 190 -8.17 -53.06 12.33
CA VAL A 190 -9.11 -51.97 12.63
C VAL A 190 -9.30 -51.10 11.38
N ALA A 191 -10.16 -51.59 10.48
CA ALA A 191 -10.53 -50.96 9.20
C ALA A 191 -10.92 -49.45 9.20
N PRO A 192 -11.36 -48.78 10.29
CA PRO A 192 -11.65 -47.34 10.26
C PRO A 192 -10.41 -46.44 10.13
N ALA A 193 -9.23 -46.94 10.47
CA ALA A 193 -7.99 -46.15 10.51
C ALA A 193 -7.63 -45.56 9.14
N THR A 194 -7.79 -46.35 8.08
CA THR A 194 -7.51 -45.95 6.71
C THR A 194 -8.40 -44.80 6.23
N PHE A 195 -9.67 -44.75 6.68
CA PHE A 195 -10.61 -43.69 6.31
C PHE A 195 -10.21 -42.35 6.95
N HIS A 196 -9.81 -42.34 8.22
CA HIS A 196 -9.37 -41.13 8.90
C HIS A 196 -8.10 -40.55 8.27
N ILE A 197 -7.15 -41.38 7.86
CA ILE A 197 -5.92 -40.95 7.17
C ILE A 197 -6.26 -40.28 5.84
N LEU A 198 -7.20 -40.85 5.07
CA LEU A 198 -7.63 -40.29 3.79
C LEU A 198 -8.26 -38.90 3.97
N TRP A 199 -9.11 -38.72 4.99
CA TRP A 199 -9.69 -37.41 5.32
C TRP A 199 -8.63 -36.39 5.73
N TRP A 200 -7.67 -36.77 6.57
CA TRP A 200 -6.58 -35.86 6.97
C TRP A 200 -5.67 -35.49 5.80
N ALA A 201 -5.32 -36.44 4.93
CA ALA A 201 -4.54 -36.19 3.72
C ALA A 201 -5.31 -35.28 2.74
N TYR A 202 -6.62 -35.49 2.59
CA TYR A 202 -7.48 -34.64 1.77
C TYR A 202 -7.51 -33.21 2.30
N PHE A 203 -7.79 -33.01 3.59
CA PHE A 203 -7.82 -31.66 4.18
C PHE A 203 -6.44 -30.99 4.16
N ALA A 204 -5.35 -31.74 4.34
CA ALA A 204 -3.99 -31.21 4.20
C ALA A 204 -3.69 -30.76 2.76
N ASN A 205 -4.13 -31.51 1.75
CA ASN A 205 -3.96 -31.11 0.36
C ASN A 205 -4.82 -29.89 0.01
N VAL A 206 -6.10 -29.90 0.40
CA VAL A 206 -7.02 -28.78 0.17
C VAL A 206 -6.52 -27.51 0.86
N SER A 207 -5.95 -27.61 2.05
CA SER A 207 -5.41 -26.45 2.75
C SER A 207 -4.16 -25.89 2.07
N ILE A 208 -3.26 -26.73 1.55
CA ILE A 208 -2.11 -26.28 0.74
C ILE A 208 -2.60 -25.54 -0.51
N PHE A 209 -3.55 -26.10 -1.25
CA PHE A 209 -4.13 -25.44 -2.42
C PHE A 209 -4.90 -24.16 -2.04
N SER A 210 -5.56 -24.13 -0.89
CA SER A 210 -6.22 -22.92 -0.36
C SER A 210 -5.20 -21.84 -0.04
N VAL A 211 -4.06 -22.20 0.57
CA VAL A 211 -2.98 -21.25 0.85
C VAL A 211 -2.36 -20.74 -0.46
N ILE A 212 -2.01 -21.61 -1.40
CA ILE A 212 -1.42 -21.21 -2.68
C ILE A 212 -2.37 -20.30 -3.48
N SER A 213 -3.66 -20.67 -3.59
CA SER A 213 -4.66 -19.88 -4.32
C SER A 213 -4.93 -18.52 -3.66
N THR A 214 -5.00 -18.49 -2.33
CA THR A 214 -5.22 -17.24 -1.58
C THR A 214 -3.99 -16.35 -1.63
N ALA A 215 -2.79 -16.93 -1.48
CA ALA A 215 -1.53 -16.21 -1.53
C ALA A 215 -1.29 -15.65 -2.95
N GLY A 216 -1.67 -16.38 -4.01
CA GLY A 216 -1.66 -15.91 -5.38
C GLY A 216 -2.56 -14.70 -5.64
N ARG A 217 -3.74 -14.62 -5.00
CA ARG A 217 -4.61 -13.43 -5.08
C ARG A 217 -4.02 -12.19 -4.39
N PHE A 218 -3.19 -12.39 -3.37
CA PHE A 218 -2.55 -11.27 -2.66
C PHE A 218 -1.24 -10.79 -3.30
N CYS A 219 -0.66 -11.60 -4.19
CA CYS A 219 0.71 -11.43 -4.69
C CYS A 219 0.83 -11.46 -6.22
N GLY A 220 -0.30 -11.60 -6.92
CA GLY A 220 -0.36 -11.58 -8.38
C GLY A 220 -0.10 -10.19 -8.96
N ASN A 221 0.07 -10.13 -10.29
CA ASN A 221 0.06 -8.88 -11.03
C ASN A 221 -1.25 -8.14 -10.71
N GLY A 222 -1.15 -6.91 -10.22
CA GLY A 222 -2.30 -6.06 -9.99
C GLY A 222 -2.89 -5.60 -11.33
N GLU A 223 -4.07 -4.98 -11.27
CA GLU A 223 -4.72 -4.44 -12.46
C GLU A 223 -3.93 -3.28 -13.08
N VAL A 224 -3.19 -2.54 -12.25
CA VAL A 224 -2.50 -1.30 -12.64
C VAL A 224 -0.98 -1.43 -12.61
N VAL A 225 -0.44 -2.23 -11.70
CA VAL A 225 1.00 -2.45 -11.53
C VAL A 225 1.27 -3.95 -11.52
N LYS A 226 2.34 -4.37 -12.19
CA LYS A 226 2.86 -5.74 -12.23
C LYS A 226 4.29 -5.76 -11.69
N TRP A 227 4.74 -6.93 -11.25
CA TRP A 227 6.14 -7.11 -10.93
C TRP A 227 6.98 -7.20 -12.21
N MET A 228 8.22 -6.71 -12.15
CA MET A 228 9.18 -6.88 -13.24
C MET A 228 9.50 -8.36 -13.44
N GLN A 229 9.67 -8.74 -14.71
CA GLN A 229 10.06 -10.09 -15.09
C GLN A 229 11.39 -10.48 -14.44
N GLY A 230 11.48 -11.71 -13.92
CA GLY A 230 12.67 -12.21 -13.22
C GLY A 230 12.67 -11.97 -11.71
N THR A 231 11.64 -11.31 -11.17
CA THR A 231 11.50 -11.13 -9.72
C THR A 231 10.94 -12.40 -9.08
N PHE A 232 11.60 -12.91 -8.03
CA PHE A 232 11.20 -14.16 -7.36
C PHE A 232 9.90 -14.01 -6.56
N TYR A 233 9.08 -15.07 -6.51
CA TYR A 233 7.82 -15.09 -5.76
C TYR A 233 7.96 -14.74 -4.27
N SER A 234 9.09 -15.08 -3.64
CA SER A 234 9.36 -14.71 -2.25
C SER A 234 9.32 -13.19 -2.04
N HIS A 235 9.75 -12.42 -3.04
CA HIS A 235 9.67 -10.96 -3.05
C HIS A 235 8.21 -10.51 -3.17
N TYR A 236 7.39 -11.15 -4.01
CA TYR A 236 5.98 -10.78 -4.20
C TYR A 236 5.22 -10.87 -2.89
N PHE A 237 5.42 -11.98 -2.15
CA PHE A 237 4.77 -12.18 -0.85
C PHE A 237 5.19 -11.14 0.18
N THR A 238 6.48 -10.80 0.23
CA THR A 238 6.98 -9.87 1.25
C THR A 238 6.69 -8.40 0.94
N HIS A 239 6.48 -8.06 -0.33
CA HIS A 239 6.25 -6.68 -0.79
C HIS A 239 4.82 -6.46 -1.32
N ALA A 240 3.88 -7.38 -1.06
CA ALA A 240 2.50 -7.29 -1.52
C ALA A 240 1.78 -6.01 -1.07
N ASP A 241 2.00 -5.56 0.17
CA ASP A 241 1.40 -4.32 0.66
C ASP A 241 2.02 -3.07 0.01
N GLN A 242 3.34 -3.10 -0.28
CA GLN A 242 4.04 -2.04 -1.01
C GLN A 242 3.43 -1.86 -2.40
N MET A 243 3.24 -2.96 -3.12
CA MET A 243 2.64 -2.97 -4.46
C MET A 243 1.20 -2.43 -4.45
N LYS A 244 0.38 -2.80 -3.46
CA LYS A 244 -0.99 -2.30 -3.34
C LYS A 244 -1.05 -0.79 -3.11
N MET A 245 -0.09 -0.24 -2.37
CA MET A 245 -0.01 1.21 -2.17
C MET A 245 0.48 1.89 -3.44
N ALA A 246 1.53 1.37 -4.07
CA ALA A 246 2.07 1.88 -5.33
C ALA A 246 1.01 1.88 -6.45
N ALA A 247 0.17 0.85 -6.54
CA ALA A 247 -0.95 0.81 -7.48
C ALA A 247 -1.91 2.00 -7.32
N ARG A 248 -2.16 2.45 -6.09
CA ARG A 248 -3.00 3.64 -5.84
C ARG A 248 -2.32 4.94 -6.24
N VAL A 249 -1.00 5.02 -6.12
CA VAL A 249 -0.22 6.17 -6.62
C VAL A 249 -0.36 6.25 -8.14
N VAL A 250 -0.14 5.13 -8.83
CA VAL A 250 -0.24 5.06 -10.30
C VAL A 250 -1.64 5.35 -10.81
N GLU A 251 -2.69 4.86 -10.13
CA GLU A 251 -4.07 5.17 -10.47
C GLU A 251 -4.34 6.68 -10.43
N ILE A 252 -3.87 7.36 -9.38
CA ILE A 252 -4.11 8.80 -9.22
C ILE A 252 -3.28 9.62 -10.20
N ASP A 253 -2.02 9.22 -10.42
CA ASP A 253 -1.14 9.84 -11.41
C ASP A 253 -1.74 9.77 -12.83
N ARG A 254 -2.27 8.61 -13.24
CA ARG A 254 -2.97 8.45 -14.53
C ARG A 254 -4.23 9.31 -14.66
N LEU A 255 -4.91 9.57 -13.54
CA LEU A 255 -6.13 10.39 -13.51
C LEU A 255 -5.83 11.89 -13.63
N MET A 256 -4.57 12.30 -13.51
CA MET A 256 -4.23 13.71 -13.67
C MET A 256 -4.39 14.15 -15.13
N PRO A 257 -4.98 15.34 -15.37
CA PRO A 257 -5.27 15.80 -16.72
C PRO A 257 -4.01 16.02 -17.55
N GLU A 258 -2.88 16.27 -16.90
CA GLU A 258 -1.57 16.50 -17.52
C GLU A 258 -1.01 15.23 -18.17
N ASN A 259 -1.28 14.07 -17.59
CA ASN A 259 -0.71 12.79 -18.01
C ASN A 259 -1.54 12.06 -19.08
N GLN A 260 -2.78 12.51 -19.36
CA GLN A 260 -3.65 11.93 -20.40
C GLN A 260 -3.84 10.40 -20.30
N GLY A 261 -3.81 9.85 -19.08
CA GLY A 261 -3.94 8.40 -18.84
C GLY A 261 -2.62 7.62 -18.91
N GLU A 262 -1.51 8.29 -19.26
CA GLU A 262 -0.15 7.76 -19.12
C GLU A 262 0.38 8.00 -17.71
N ILE A 263 1.60 7.51 -17.45
CA ILE A 263 2.24 7.63 -16.13
C ILE A 263 3.36 8.64 -16.25
N SER A 264 3.48 9.53 -15.25
CA SER A 264 4.56 10.49 -15.18
C SER A 264 5.93 9.79 -15.03
N GLU A 265 6.96 10.39 -15.61
CA GLU A 265 8.33 9.86 -15.55
C GLU A 265 8.81 9.65 -14.11
N GLU A 266 8.49 10.58 -13.21
CA GLU A 266 8.82 10.50 -11.77
C GLU A 266 8.22 9.25 -11.10
N VAL A 267 6.96 8.95 -11.42
CA VAL A 267 6.28 7.76 -10.89
C VAL A 267 6.84 6.49 -11.52
N LEU A 268 7.18 6.53 -12.81
CA LEU A 268 7.78 5.41 -13.52
C LEU A 268 9.15 5.02 -12.92
N ASP A 269 10.04 6.00 -12.72
CA ASP A 269 11.35 5.78 -12.11
C ASP A 269 11.22 5.21 -10.70
N ALA A 270 10.30 5.74 -9.89
CA ALA A 270 10.01 5.21 -8.57
C ALA A 270 9.50 3.75 -8.61
N LEU A 271 8.72 3.36 -9.61
CA LEU A 271 8.30 1.96 -9.77
C LEU A 271 9.48 1.05 -10.14
N ILE A 272 10.35 1.52 -11.04
CA ILE A 272 11.53 0.78 -11.51
C ILE A 272 12.45 0.43 -10.35
N ASP A 273 12.75 1.41 -9.48
CA ASP A 273 13.54 1.21 -8.26
C ASP A 273 12.99 0.10 -7.36
N ARG A 274 11.67 -0.11 -7.40
CA ARG A 274 10.94 -1.09 -6.58
C ARG A 274 10.67 -2.41 -7.31
N LYS A 275 11.27 -2.62 -8.49
CA LYS A 275 11.06 -3.81 -9.35
C LYS A 275 9.60 -3.97 -9.77
N MET A 276 8.89 -2.86 -9.90
CA MET A 276 7.52 -2.81 -10.36
C MET A 276 7.48 -2.15 -11.73
N ALA A 277 6.54 -2.56 -12.55
CA ALA A 277 6.28 -1.94 -13.84
C ALA A 277 4.78 -1.67 -13.95
N PRO A 278 4.37 -0.59 -14.63
CA PRO A 278 2.96 -0.40 -14.90
C PRO A 278 2.43 -1.50 -15.83
N VAL A 279 1.16 -1.82 -15.65
CA VAL A 279 0.44 -2.64 -16.62
C VAL A 279 0.12 -1.74 -17.81
N THR A 280 0.69 -2.10 -18.96
CA THR A 280 0.43 -1.44 -20.24
C THR A 280 -1.05 -1.56 -20.57
N THR A 281 -1.64 -0.50 -21.10
CA THR A 281 -3.05 -0.53 -21.53
C THR A 281 -3.21 -1.51 -22.70
N HIS A 282 -4.44 -1.94 -22.96
CA HIS A 282 -4.70 -2.81 -24.11
C HIS A 282 -4.23 -2.17 -25.42
N ASP A 283 -4.51 -0.89 -25.60
CA ASP A 283 -4.16 -0.15 -26.81
C ASP A 283 -2.64 -0.05 -26.99
N GLU A 284 -1.91 0.24 -25.91
CA GLU A 284 -0.44 0.26 -25.93
C GLU A 284 0.14 -1.12 -26.24
N LYS A 285 -0.46 -2.18 -25.69
CA LYS A 285 -0.06 -3.56 -26.00
C LYS A 285 -0.32 -3.91 -27.47
N MET A 286 -1.45 -3.48 -28.03
CA MET A 286 -1.76 -3.66 -29.44
C MET A 286 -0.80 -2.87 -30.33
N MET A 287 -0.42 -1.66 -29.92
CA MET A 287 0.59 -0.87 -30.61
C MET A 287 1.97 -1.54 -30.58
N GLN A 288 2.40 -2.05 -29.43
CA GLN A 288 3.65 -2.80 -29.32
C GLN A 288 3.65 -4.06 -30.19
N LEU A 289 2.52 -4.78 -30.26
CA LEU A 289 2.34 -5.92 -31.15
C LEU A 289 2.42 -5.50 -32.62
N TYR A 290 1.74 -4.42 -33.01
CA TYR A 290 1.83 -3.86 -34.36
C TYR A 290 3.28 -3.61 -34.77
N TRP A 291 4.07 -2.97 -33.89
CA TRP A 291 5.47 -2.71 -34.18
C TRP A 291 6.33 -3.97 -34.19
N ALA A 292 6.09 -4.91 -33.28
CA ALA A 292 6.83 -6.17 -33.21
C ALA A 292 6.57 -7.08 -34.43
N GLU A 293 5.34 -7.12 -34.90
CA GLU A 293 4.89 -7.93 -36.04
C GLU A 293 4.99 -7.15 -37.37
N SER A 294 5.56 -5.94 -37.36
CA SER A 294 5.66 -5.05 -38.54
C SER A 294 4.31 -4.80 -39.24
N GLY A 295 3.22 -4.79 -38.48
CA GLY A 295 1.85 -4.61 -38.96
C GLY A 295 1.20 -5.87 -39.56
N GLU A 296 1.84 -7.04 -39.46
CA GLU A 296 1.23 -8.30 -39.90
C GLU A 296 -0.01 -8.61 -39.05
N GLY A 297 -1.16 -8.87 -39.69
CA GLY A 297 -2.43 -9.14 -39.00
C GLY A 297 -3.20 -7.88 -38.54
N PHE A 298 -2.67 -6.68 -38.76
CA PHE A 298 -3.39 -5.43 -38.54
C PHE A 298 -4.01 -4.94 -39.86
N GLU A 299 -5.30 -4.62 -39.83
CA GLU A 299 -6.00 -3.99 -40.95
C GLU A 299 -6.02 -2.48 -40.71
N TRP A 300 -5.42 -1.71 -41.62
CA TRP A 300 -5.52 -0.26 -41.56
C TRP A 300 -6.95 0.15 -41.91
N VAL A 301 -7.67 0.62 -40.90
CA VAL A 301 -9.02 1.16 -41.07
C VAL A 301 -8.87 2.66 -41.29
N GLU A 302 -9.29 3.15 -42.45
CA GLU A 302 -9.32 4.59 -42.72
C GLU A 302 -10.24 5.32 -41.72
N PRO A 303 -9.97 6.58 -41.33
CA PRO A 303 -10.75 7.31 -40.32
C PRO A 303 -12.24 7.44 -40.61
N GLU A 304 -12.66 7.24 -41.86
CA GLU A 304 -14.06 7.32 -42.31
C GLU A 304 -14.79 5.96 -42.30
N GLN A 305 -14.07 4.86 -42.12
CA GLN A 305 -14.67 3.53 -42.08
C GLN A 305 -15.17 3.21 -40.67
N ASP A 306 -16.49 3.12 -40.52
CA ASP A 306 -17.12 2.73 -39.26
C ASP A 306 -16.77 1.26 -38.91
N PRO A 307 -16.16 0.99 -37.73
CA PRO A 307 -15.88 -0.37 -37.28
C PRO A 307 -17.10 -1.30 -37.31
N ALA A 308 -18.30 -0.75 -37.05
CA ALA A 308 -19.54 -1.51 -37.11
C ALA A 308 -19.88 -1.97 -38.54
N GLU A 309 -19.57 -1.15 -39.54
CA GLU A 309 -19.79 -1.47 -40.94
C GLU A 309 -18.84 -2.58 -41.42
N ILE A 310 -17.59 -2.56 -40.97
CA ILE A 310 -16.60 -3.62 -41.27
C ILE A 310 -17.06 -4.96 -40.70
N LEU A 311 -17.48 -4.98 -39.42
CA LEU A 311 -18.03 -6.17 -38.79
C LEU A 311 -19.29 -6.67 -39.50
N TRP A 312 -20.16 -5.76 -39.93
CA TRP A 312 -21.37 -6.08 -40.69
C TRP A 312 -21.06 -6.69 -42.06
N ARG A 313 -20.11 -6.11 -42.81
CA ARG A 313 -19.64 -6.64 -44.10
C ARG A 313 -18.99 -8.02 -43.96
N ARG A 314 -18.30 -8.27 -42.84
CA ARG A 314 -17.74 -9.60 -42.53
C ARG A 314 -18.83 -10.62 -42.25
N HIS A 315 -19.81 -10.26 -41.41
CA HIS A 315 -20.98 -11.10 -41.11
C HIS A 315 -21.81 -11.45 -42.35
N LEU A 316 -22.00 -10.48 -43.26
CA LEU A 316 -22.67 -10.73 -44.54
C LEU A 316 -21.91 -11.70 -45.44
N ARG A 317 -20.58 -11.52 -45.58
CA ARG A 317 -19.73 -12.44 -46.35
C ARG A 317 -19.76 -13.86 -45.79
N GLU A 318 -19.71 -14.02 -44.47
CA GLU A 318 -19.79 -15.35 -43.82
C GLU A 318 -21.15 -16.02 -44.08
N ARG A 319 -22.25 -15.25 -44.07
CA ARG A 319 -23.59 -15.76 -44.41
C ARG A 319 -23.74 -16.12 -45.90
N GLU A 320 -23.11 -15.39 -46.81
CA GLU A 320 -23.11 -15.72 -48.23
C GLU A 320 -22.34 -17.01 -48.51
N ILE A 321 -21.19 -17.21 -47.86
CA ILE A 321 -20.41 -18.45 -47.96
C ILE A 321 -21.20 -19.65 -47.41
N GLN A 322 -21.99 -19.47 -46.34
CA GLN A 322 -22.88 -20.51 -45.82
C GLN A 322 -24.03 -20.87 -46.76
N LYS A 323 -24.51 -19.94 -47.59
CA LYS A 323 -25.56 -20.22 -48.59
C LYS A 323 -25.02 -20.95 -49.83
N LEU A 324 -23.71 -20.90 -50.05
CA LEU A 324 -23.01 -21.55 -51.18
C LEU A 324 -22.52 -22.97 -50.83
N LYS A 325 -22.58 -23.36 -49.54
CA LYS A 325 -22.38 -24.74 -49.07
C LYS A 325 -23.72 -25.47 -48.99
#